data_AF-A0A317PPJ9-F1
#
_entry.id   AF-A0A317PPJ9-F1
#
_cell.length_a   1.000
_cell.length_b   1.000
_cell.length_c   1.000
_cell.angle_alpha   90.00
_cell.angle_beta   90.00
_cell.angle_gamma   90.00
#
_symmetry.space_group_name_H-M   'P 1'
#
loop_
_entity.id
_entity.type
_entity.pdbx_description
1 polymer ?
#
loop_
_entity_poly.entity_id
_entity_poly.type
_entity_poly.pdbx_seq_one_letter_code
_entity_poly.pdbx_strand_id
1 'polypeptide(L)' 'MIRKRQAMEFPIKAVHLDSQSDDDRLAMIMMQLDMALALARENKSPEVARDLEKAMAKARKARDRQLN' A
#
# COMPACT_ATOMS: atom_id res chain seq x y z
N MET A 1 -42.94 -7.27 5.08
CA MET A 1 -41.97 -7.48 3.99
C MET A 1 -40.61 -6.90 4.43
N ILE A 2 -39.71 -7.71 4.96
CA ILE A 2 -38.39 -7.25 5.43
C ILE A 2 -37.38 -7.56 4.34
N ARG A 3 -36.85 -6.52 3.68
CA ARG A 3 -35.77 -6.63 2.69
C ARG A 3 -34.49 -7.08 3.43
N LYS A 4 -34.13 -8.36 3.29
CA LYS A 4 -32.82 -8.86 3.70
C LYS A 4 -31.76 -8.05 2.94
N ARG A 5 -30.94 -7.28 3.66
CA ARG A 5 -29.72 -6.70 3.10
C ARG A 5 -28.82 -7.89 2.72
N GLN A 6 -28.71 -8.18 1.43
CA GLN A 6 -27.63 -9.05 0.94
C GLN A 6 -26.33 -8.36 1.33
N ALA A 7 -25.59 -8.94 2.28
CA ALA A 7 -24.19 -8.64 2.41
C ALA A 7 -23.55 -9.01 1.08
N MET A 8 -23.03 -8.02 0.35
CA MET A 8 -22.10 -8.30 -0.73
C MET A 8 -20.88 -8.93 -0.05
N GLU A 9 -20.83 -10.26 -0.05
CA GLU A 9 -19.59 -11.00 0.14
C GLU A 9 -18.73 -10.65 -1.07
N PHE A 10 -17.96 -9.56 -0.96
CA PHE A 10 -16.81 -9.39 -1.80
C PHE A 10 -15.92 -10.58 -1.45
N PRO A 11 -15.63 -11.51 -2.37
CA PRO A 11 -14.66 -12.53 -2.09
C PRO A 11 -13.36 -11.79 -1.84
N ILE A 12 -12.99 -11.64 -0.57
CA ILE A 12 -11.64 -11.29 -0.17
C ILE A 12 -10.84 -12.51 -0.60
N LYS A 13 -10.45 -12.54 -1.88
CA LYS A 13 -9.55 -13.54 -2.41
C LYS A 13 -8.27 -13.29 -1.63
N ALA A 14 -8.01 -14.15 -0.65
CA ALA A 14 -6.77 -14.10 0.11
C ALA A 14 -5.64 -14.11 -0.91
N VAL A 15 -4.99 -12.97 -1.08
CA VAL A 15 -3.84 -12.87 -1.96
C VAL A 15 -2.72 -13.55 -1.20
N HIS A 16 -2.49 -14.82 -1.52
CA HIS A 16 -1.41 -15.57 -0.89
C HIS A 16 -0.08 -14.97 -1.36
N LEU A 17 0.84 -14.71 -0.41
CA LEU A 17 2.13 -14.05 -0.66
C LEU A 17 3.00 -14.77 -1.72
N ASP A 18 2.76 -16.06 -1.90
CA ASP A 18 3.38 -16.94 -2.90
C ASP A 18 2.87 -16.72 -4.34
N SER A 19 1.71 -16.08 -4.49
CA SER A 19 1.11 -15.75 -5.79
C SER A 19 1.45 -14.33 -6.28
N GLN A 20 2.10 -13.52 -5.44
CA GLN A 20 2.47 -12.15 -5.79
C GLN A 20 3.83 -12.10 -6.46
N SER A 21 3.89 -11.42 -7.60
CA SER A 21 5.19 -11.08 -8.18
C SER A 21 5.92 -10.08 -7.27
N ASP A 22 7.23 -9.99 -7.45
CA ASP A 22 8.05 -8.97 -6.77
C ASP A 22 7.53 -7.55 -7.08
N ASP A 23 6.97 -7.35 -8.27
CA ASP A 23 6.38 -6.09 -8.71
C ASP A 23 5.07 -5.77 -7.97
N ASP A 24 4.20 -6.77 -7.78
CA ASP A 24 2.97 -6.62 -7.00
C ASP A 24 3.30 -6.27 -5.54
N ARG A 25 4.30 -6.93 -4.97
CA ARG A 25 4.76 -6.65 -3.61
C ARG A 25 5.33 -5.23 -3.51
N LEU A 26 6.10 -4.80 -4.49
CA LEU A 26 6.64 -3.44 -4.51
C LEU A 26 5.55 -2.38 -4.66
N ALA A 27 4.55 -2.61 -5.52
CA ALA A 27 3.40 -1.74 -5.67
C ALA A 27 2.61 -1.60 -4.36
N MET A 28 2.40 -2.71 -3.64
CA MET A 28 1.77 -2.69 -2.32
C MET A 28 2.57 -1.86 -1.31
N ILE A 29 3.89 -2.06 -1.24
CA ILE A 29 4.77 -1.30 -0.34
C ILE A 29 4.66 0.20 -0.65
N MET A 30 4.70 0.58 -1.92
CA MET A 30 4.58 1.97 -2.34
C MET A 30 3.22 2.58 -1.92
N MET A 31 2.12 1.85 -2.12
CA MET A 31 0.78 2.30 -1.69
C MET A 31 0.69 2.47 -0.16
N GLN A 32 1.26 1.54 0.60
CA GLN A 32 1.30 1.61 2.07
C GLN A 32 2.14 2.78 2.57
N LEU A 33 3.26 3.07 1.91
CA LEU A 33 4.10 4.23 2.22
C LEU A 33 3.38 5.55 1.92
N ASP A 34 2.66 5.65 0.81
CA ASP A 34 1.86 6.84 0.48
C ASP A 34 0.75 7.06 1.51
N MET A 35 0.04 6.01 1.93
CA MET A 35 -0.97 6.09 2.99
C MET A 35 -0.36 6.52 4.33
N ALA A 36 0.75 5.90 4.74
CA ALA A 36 1.44 6.26 5.97
C ALA A 36 1.93 7.71 5.95
N LEU A 37 2.38 8.21 4.80
CA LEU A 37 2.83 9.58 4.63
C LEU A 37 1.68 10.58 4.76
N ALA A 38 0.52 10.26 4.19
CA ALA A 38 -0.69 11.05 4.36
C ALA A 38 -1.08 11.17 5.84
N LEU A 39 -1.09 10.04 6.57
CA LEU A 39 -1.38 9.99 8.00
C LEU A 39 -0.33 10.75 8.83
N ALA A 40 0.95 10.66 8.49
CA ALA A 40 2.01 11.38 9.20
C ALA A 40 1.87 12.90 9.03
N ARG A 41 1.46 13.37 7.85
CA ARG A 41 1.19 14.78 7.57
C ARG A 41 -0.06 15.27 8.31
N GLU A 42 -1.13 14.49 8.30
CA GLU A 42 -2.36 14.79 9.04
C GLU A 42 -2.11 14.92 10.54
N ASN A 43 -1.30 14.02 11.11
CA ASN A 43 -0.94 14.01 12.52
C ASN A 43 0.16 15.01 12.90
N LYS A 44 0.64 15.83 11.96
CA LYS A 44 1.73 16.81 12.17
C LYS A 44 3.00 16.17 12.75
N SER A 45 3.38 15.01 12.23
CA SER A 45 4.58 14.26 12.61
C SER A 45 5.67 14.41 11.53
N PRO A 46 6.39 15.55 11.46
CA PRO A 46 7.30 15.86 10.37
C PRO A 46 8.51 14.92 10.27
N GLU A 47 9.00 14.41 11.40
CA GLU A 47 10.12 13.46 11.42
C GLU A 47 9.73 12.12 10.78
N VAL A 48 8.54 11.62 11.12
CA VAL A 48 7.96 10.40 10.53
C VAL A 48 7.70 10.60 9.05
N ALA A 49 7.13 11.74 8.65
CA ALA A 49 6.91 12.06 7.24
C ALA A 49 8.22 12.08 6.44
N ARG A 50 9.30 12.67 6.99
CA ARG A 50 10.61 12.70 6.36
C ARG A 50 11.20 11.29 6.18
N ASP A 51 11.06 10.43 7.18
CA ASP A 51 11.60 9.07 7.08
C ASP A 51 10.78 8.18 6.13
N LEU A 52 9.46 8.39 6.05
CA LEU A 52 8.59 7.78 5.04
C LEU A 52 8.93 8.27 3.62
N GLU A 53 9.22 9.55 3.43
CA GLU A 53 9.66 10.08 2.12
C GLU A 53 10.98 9.44 1.66
N LYS A 54 11.95 9.23 2.57
CA LYS A 54 13.18 8.49 2.28
C LYS A 54 12.90 7.04 1.89
N ALA A 55 11.98 6.37 2.60
CA ALA A 55 11.59 4.99 2.28
C ALA A 55 10.91 4.93 0.90
N MET A 56 10.06 5.90 0.57
CA MET A 56 9.40 6.00 -0.73
C MET A 56 10.39 6.24 -1.87
N ALA A 57 11.42 7.06 -1.65
CA ALA A 57 12.50 7.25 -2.63
C ALA A 57 13.27 5.94 -2.90
N LYS A 58 13.52 5.12 -1.86
CA LYS A 58 14.13 3.79 -2.03
C LYS A 58 13.23 2.83 -2.81
N ALA A 59 11.92 2.81 -2.50
CA ALA A 59 10.95 1.97 -3.21
C ALA A 59 10.86 2.35 -4.70
N ARG A 60 10.81 3.65 -5.01
CA ARG A 60 10.86 4.15 -6.41
C ARG A 60 12.13 3.69 -7.12
N LYS A 61 13.30 3.80 -6.48
CA LYS A 61 14.57 3.33 -7.04
C LYS A 61 14.58 1.82 -7.27
N ALA A 62 13.97 1.03 -6.39
CA ALA A 62 13.84 -0.41 -6.57
C ALA A 62 12.98 -0.74 -7.80
N ARG A 63 11.86 -0.04 -7.96
CA ARG A 63 10.96 -0.19 -9.12
C ARG A 63 11.67 0.16 -10.41
N ASP A 64 12.35 1.30 -10.43
CA ASP A 64 13.06 1.76 -11.61
C ASP A 64 14.18 0.78 -12.00
N ARG A 65 14.77 0.03 -11.05
CA ARG A 65 15.74 -1.06 -11.34
C ARG A 65 15.10 -2.34 -11.88
N GLN A 66 13.82 -2.58 -11.62
CA GLN A 66 13.10 -3.74 -12.17
C GLN A 66 12.59 -3.48 -13.59
N LEU A 67 12.29 -2.20 -13.89
CA LEU A 67 11.80 -1.76 -15.20
C LEU A 67 12.90 -1.53 -16.25
N ASN A 68 14.17 -1.46 -15.83
CA ASN A 68 15.35 -1.27 -16.69
C ASN A 68 16.19 -2.54 -16.73
#